data_AF-A0A370IBJ8-F1
#
_entry.id   AF-A0A370IBJ8-F1
#
_cell.length_a   1.000
_cell.length_b   1.000
_cell.length_c   1.000
_cell.angle_alpha   90.00
_cell.angle_beta   90.00
_cell.angle_gamma   90.00
#
_symmetry.space_group_name_H-M   'P 1'
#
loop_
_entity.id
_entity.type
_entity.pdbx_description
1 polymer ?
#
loop_
_entity_poly.entity_id
_entity_poly.type
_entity_poly.pdbx_seq_one_letter_code
_entity_poly.pdbx_strand_id
1 'polypeptide(L)' 'MAGFTVLTGDAVALARRMRSFGIHVVPMAFPVVPRGADRIRVQLSAAHSAEDVRVAVEAFQRARLP' A
#
# COMPACT_ATOMS: atom_id res chain seq x y z
N MET A 1 2.57 -5.48 -16.12
CA MET A 1 2.54 -5.15 -14.68
C MET A 1 1.46 -4.11 -14.46
N ALA A 2 0.28 -4.51 -14.00
CA ALA A 2 -0.79 -3.57 -13.65
C ALA A 2 -0.52 -3.07 -12.23
N GLY A 3 -0.52 -1.76 -12.04
CA GLY A 3 -0.37 -1.13 -10.73
C GLY A 3 -1.50 -0.16 -10.48
N PHE A 4 -1.99 -0.13 -9.25
CA PHE A 4 -2.97 0.86 -8.80
C PHE A 4 -2.41 1.67 -7.65
N THR A 5 -3.01 2.83 -7.41
CA THR A 5 -2.56 3.79 -6.40
C THR A 5 -3.56 3.86 -5.26
N VAL A 6 -3.07 3.81 -4.02
CA VAL A 6 -3.85 4.06 -2.81
C VAL A 6 -3.46 5.43 -2.26
N LEU A 7 -4.42 6.36 -2.18
CA LEU A 7 -4.21 7.68 -1.62
C LEU A 7 -4.33 7.63 -0.10
N THR A 8 -3.46 8.34 0.61
CA THR A 8 -3.46 8.38 2.08
C THR A 8 -2.75 9.63 2.60
N GLY A 9 -3.16 10.13 3.77
CA GLY A 9 -2.53 11.29 4.40
C GLY A 9 -1.14 11.00 5.00
N ASP A 10 -0.81 9.73 5.23
CA ASP A 10 0.51 9.30 5.70
C ASP A 10 0.85 7.92 5.11
N ALA A 11 1.52 7.95 3.95
CA ALA A 11 1.90 6.72 3.25
C ALA A 11 2.92 5.89 4.04
N VAL A 12 3.81 6.54 4.80
CA VAL A 12 4.86 5.87 5.56
C VAL A 12 4.28 5.11 6.74
N ALA A 13 3.35 5.71 7.49
CA ALA A 13 2.65 5.04 8.58
C ALA A 13 1.82 3.86 8.08
N LEU A 14 1.07 4.05 6.98
CA LEU A 14 0.30 2.96 6.39
C LEU A 14 1.20 1.81 5.93
N ALA A 15 2.32 2.09 5.26
CA ALA A 15 3.27 1.06 4.83
C ALA A 15 3.90 0.29 6.00
N ARG A 16 4.22 0.97 7.11
CA ARG A 16 4.69 0.30 8.34
C ARG A 16 3.65 -0.65 8.91
N ARG A 17 2.37 -0.23 8.93
CA ARG A 17 1.27 -1.06 9.42
C ARG A 17 1.03 -2.26 8.49
N MET A 18 1.04 -2.06 7.17
CA MET A 18 0.98 -3.16 6.19
C MET A 18 2.09 -4.18 6.41
N ARG A 19 3.32 -3.72 6.69
CA ARG A 19 4.47 -4.59 6.97
C ARG A 19 4.25 -5.47 8.20
N SER A 20 3.57 -4.98 9.24
CA SER A 20 3.21 -5.79 10.41
C SER A 20 2.22 -6.92 10.10
N PHE A 21 1.47 -6.80 9.00
CA PHE A 21 0.61 -7.87 8.47
C PHE A 21 1.32 -8.76 7.44
N GLY A 22 2.64 -8.63 7.28
CA GLY A 22 3.42 -9.39 6.31
C GLY A 22 3.30 -8.88 4.87
N ILE A 23 2.66 -7.74 4.64
CA ILE A 23 2.46 -7.18 3.30
C ILE A 23 3.47 -6.07 3.04
N HIS A 24 4.29 -6.25 2.00
CA HIS A 24 5.25 -5.24 1.57
C HIS A 24 4.61 -4.30 0.53
N VAL A 25 4.65 -2.99 0.82
CA VAL A 25 4.17 -1.94 -0.06
C VAL A 25 5.16 -0.78 -0.10
N VAL A 26 5.18 -0.05 -1.20
CA VAL A 26 6.10 1.08 -1.39
C VAL A 26 5.36 2.40 -1.17
N PRO A 27 5.65 3.14 -0.09
CA PRO A 27 5.11 4.48 0.11
C PRO A 27 5.85 5.49 -0.77
N MET A 28 5.09 6.44 -1.32
CA MET A 28 5.60 7.63 -1.98
C MET A 28 5.12 8.84 -1.18
N ALA A 29 6.07 9.55 -0.57
CA ALA A 29 5.85 10.74 0.23
C ALA A 29 6.83 11.84 -0.22
N PHE A 30 6.67 13.05 0.30
CA PHE A 30 7.62 14.14 0.04
C PHE A 30 9.08 13.71 0.37
N PRO A 31 10.08 14.01 -0.48
CA PRO A 31 10.05 14.88 -1.66
C PRO A 31 9.71 14.20 -3.00
N VAL A 32 9.42 12.90 -2.99
CA VAL A 32 9.11 12.13 -4.22
C VAL A 32 7.79 12.56 -4.84
N VAL A 33 6.83 12.98 -4.01
CA VAL A 33 5.55 13.60 -4.40
C VAL A 33 5.37 14.94 -3.70
N PRO A 34 4.53 15.86 -4.23
CA PRO A 34 4.19 17.10 -3.53
C PRO A 34 3.62 16.84 -2.13
N ARG A 35 3.81 17.80 -1.21
CA ARG A 35 3.24 17.73 0.14
C ARG A 35 1.72 17.55 0.08
N GLY A 36 1.17 16.70 0.95
CA GLY A 36 -0.26 16.40 1.00
C GLY A 36 -0.74 15.44 -0.10
N ALA A 37 0.16 14.96 -0.95
CA ALA A 37 -0.15 14.06 -2.05
C ALA A 37 0.50 12.68 -1.88
N ASP A 38 0.68 12.27 -0.63
CA ASP A 38 1.21 10.98 -0.21
C ASP A 38 0.35 9.84 -0.76
N ARG A 39 1.00 8.77 -1.23
CA ARG A 39 0.30 7.63 -1.82
C ARG A 39 1.15 6.38 -1.78
N ILE A 40 0.50 5.23 -1.82
CA ILE A 40 1.16 3.92 -1.94
C ILE A 40 0.99 3.42 -3.37
N ARG A 41 2.08 2.96 -3.98
CA ARG A 41 2.03 2.24 -5.26
C ARG A 41 1.93 0.74 -4.98
N VAL A 42 0.84 0.12 -5.42
CA VAL A 42 0.69 -1.33 -5.37
C VAL A 42 1.06 -1.91 -6.72
N GLN A 43 1.96 -2.88 -6.73
CA GLN A 43 2.45 -3.56 -7.92
C GLN A 43 2.07 -5.03 -7.85
N LEU A 44 1.17 -5.46 -8.74
CA LEU A 44 0.80 -6.86 -8.83
C LEU A 44 1.67 -7.57 -9.88
N SER A 45 2.05 -8.79 -9.55
CA SER A 45 2.74 -9.74 -10.45
C SER A 45 1.82 -10.91 -10.78
N ALA A 46 1.96 -11.49 -11.98
CA ALA A 46 1.24 -12.68 -12.41
C ALA A 46 1.54 -13.92 -11.54
N ALA A 47 2.61 -13.88 -10.74
CA ALA A 47 2.94 -14.93 -9.78
C ALA A 47 2.03 -14.93 -8.53
N HIS A 48 1.30 -13.85 -8.27
CA HIS A 48 0.35 -13.82 -7.14
C HIS A 48 -0.89 -14.62 -7.48
N SER A 49 -1.33 -15.43 -6.52
CA SER A 49 -2.63 -16.08 -6.55
C SER A 49 -3.75 -15.10 -6.20
N ALA A 50 -5.00 -15.52 -6.46
CA ALA A 50 -6.18 -14.77 -6.00
C ALA A 50 -6.26 -14.69 -4.46
N GLU A 51 -5.71 -15.67 -3.74
CA GLU A 51 -5.61 -15.66 -2.29
C GLU A 51 -4.67 -14.56 -1.81
N ASP A 52 -3.49 -14.44 -2.41
CA ASP A 52 -2.51 -13.39 -2.06
C ASP A 52 -3.14 -11.99 -2.19
N VAL A 53 -3.92 -11.78 -3.26
CA VAL A 53 -4.64 -10.52 -3.48
C VAL A 53 -5.70 -10.29 -2.39
N ARG A 54 -6.47 -11.32 -2.01
CA ARG A 54 -7.48 -11.20 -0.94
C ARG A 54 -6.84 -10.88 0.41
N VAL A 55 -5.75 -11.55 0.77
CA VAL A 55 -4.99 -11.27 2.00
C VAL A 55 -4.48 -9.83 1.99
N ALA A 56 -3.93 -9.36 0.87
CA ALA A 56 -3.47 -7.97 0.75
C ALA A 56 -4.62 -6.96 0.92
N VAL A 57 -5.80 -7.23 0.35
CA VAL A 57 -6.99 -6.39 0.49
C VAL A 57 -7.47 -6.34 1.95
N GLU A 58 -7.55 -7.49 2.63
CA GLU A 58 -7.93 -7.54 4.05
C GLU A 58 -6.92 -6.77 4.91
N ALA A 59 -5.62 -6.93 4.65
CA ALA A 59 -4.58 -6.17 5.34
C ALA A 59 -4.77 -4.66 5.15
N PHE A 60 -5.08 -4.19 3.94
CA PHE A 60 -5.38 -2.78 3.69
C PHE A 60 -6.60 -2.28 4.47
N GLN A 61 -7.66 -3.10 4.56
CA GLN A 61 -8.85 -2.76 5.35
C GLN A 61 -8.53 -2.63 6.84
N ARG A 62 -7.72 -3.56 7.38
CA ARG A 62 -7.28 -3.57 8.79
C ARG A 62 -6.26 -2.48 9.10
N ALA A 63 -5.46 -2.08 8.12
CA ALA A 63 -4.42 -1.07 8.25
C ALA A 63 -4.95 0.36 8.16
N ARG A 64 -6.24 0.54 7.84
CA ARG A 64 -6.86 1.86 7.67
C ARG A 64 -6.53 2.78 8.86
N LEU A 65 -5.98 3.94 8.52
CA LEU A 65 -5.67 5.00 9.47
C LEU A 65 -6.96 5.80 9.73
N PRO A 66 -7.13 6.37 10.94
CA PRO A 66 -8.28 7.20 11.29
C PRO A 66 -8.43 8.42 10.38
#